data_AF-A0A1U9JR71-F1
#
_entry.id   AF-A0A1U9JR71-F1
#
_cell.length_a   1.000
_cell.length_b   1.000
_cell.length_c   1.000
_cell.angle_alpha   90.00
_cell.angle_beta   90.00
_cell.angle_gamma   90.00
#
_symmetry.space_group_name_H-M   'P 1'
#
loop_
_entity.id
_entity.type
_entity.pdbx_description
1 polymer ?
#
loop_
_entity_poly.entity_id
_entity_poly.type
_entity_poly.pdbx_seq_one_letter_code
_entity_poly.pdbx_strand_id
1 'polypeptide(L)'
;MRCFPTRRFLTLPLLLATLLAISPSLAQNPPFPPPPPRDGGQRPPPPGPGPAGQRYSLEQALSDQAQLHTIAFSGLAFLTGDFATDTFLPPGKVSDYFGFQFMRDTDSAGGGHQGAFLTRIAHAMLAILTPEQRGLLIDLARLQQADIRRFAELRLPLIQAFRQQLEGRKTLSQSAVMQHSARLYALDGQLAYQRAKVMAHVLRSLSPAQRQALAQLKFADSRSWPNGPEPIDKRQMPHGVHVVVMTLASEMFSWQGGSLEADVYFCPERHGMYFGGFGMKTAPAMGRPDYAISTALTGDSGAALLALLDPGQRQLFTDVLAAQRADLAEIVQLRRSIAGELRQLLRGEAADPAKVQAASKRYGELDGRLSYRYAMAFARLRASLSPTQQASIARLRPPAAPHEPKGPFIYSEPVRDLTVPDSAFLFVR
;
A
#
# COMPACT_ATOMS: atom_id res chain seq x y z
N MET A 1 -29.86 34.74 -35.74
CA MET A 1 -31.31 34.68 -35.39
C MET A 1 -31.69 33.20 -35.28
N ARG A 2 -32.27 32.69 -34.18
CA ARG A 2 -33.67 32.84 -33.71
C ARG A 2 -34.70 32.61 -34.82
N CYS A 3 -35.31 31.42 -34.88
CA CYS A 3 -36.73 31.21 -34.54
C CYS A 3 -37.15 29.72 -34.51
N PHE A 4 -38.00 29.37 -33.53
CA PHE A 4 -38.94 28.23 -33.50
C PHE A 4 -40.28 28.71 -34.15
N PRO A 5 -41.29 27.87 -34.53
CA PRO A 5 -41.97 26.81 -33.73
C PRO A 5 -42.23 25.52 -34.55
N THR A 6 -43.08 24.51 -34.24
CA THR A 6 -44.37 24.41 -33.49
C THR A 6 -44.60 23.04 -32.83
N ARG A 7 -45.53 22.98 -31.85
CA ARG A 7 -46.03 21.76 -31.19
C ARG A 7 -47.21 21.12 -31.95
N ARG A 8 -47.46 19.83 -31.72
CA ARG A 8 -48.83 19.25 -31.63
C ARG A 8 -48.93 18.27 -30.46
N PHE A 9 -50.14 18.16 -29.89
CA PHE A 9 -50.53 17.21 -28.85
C PHE A 9 -51.34 16.06 -29.48
N LEU A 10 -51.43 14.92 -28.77
CA LEU A 10 -52.55 13.97 -28.89
C LEU A 10 -52.68 13.20 -27.56
N THR A 11 -53.87 12.67 -27.29
CA THR A 11 -54.32 12.22 -25.96
C THR A 11 -55.12 10.93 -26.04
N LEU A 12 -55.01 10.09 -24.99
CA LEU A 12 -55.97 9.11 -24.42
C LEU A 12 -57.03 8.41 -25.31
N PRO A 13 -57.32 7.12 -25.05
CA PRO A 13 -58.20 6.82 -23.90
C PRO A 13 -57.83 5.57 -23.07
N LEU A 14 -58.62 5.37 -22.01
CA LEU A 14 -58.59 4.26 -21.05
C LEU A 14 -59.83 3.37 -21.27
N LEU A 15 -59.75 2.06 -21.00
CA LEU A 15 -60.93 1.19 -20.85
C LEU A 15 -60.64 -0.02 -19.92
N LEU A 16 -61.70 -0.65 -19.39
CA LEU A 16 -61.67 -1.47 -18.17
C LEU A 16 -62.73 -2.60 -18.20
N ALA A 17 -62.35 -3.83 -17.78
CA ALA A 17 -63.15 -5.00 -17.33
C ALA A 17 -62.34 -6.29 -17.65
N THR A 18 -62.12 -7.34 -16.83
CA THR A 18 -62.87 -8.10 -15.79
C THR A 18 -63.97 -9.01 -16.36
N LEU A 19 -64.05 -10.33 -16.13
CA LEU A 19 -63.29 -11.28 -15.27
C LEU A 19 -62.70 -12.44 -16.16
N LEU A 20 -62.34 -13.69 -15.78
CA LEU A 20 -62.43 -14.49 -14.54
C LEU A 20 -61.23 -15.47 -14.36
N ALA A 21 -61.41 -16.80 -14.30
CA ALA A 21 -60.37 -17.75 -13.85
C ALA A 21 -60.36 -19.13 -14.55
N ILE A 22 -59.18 -19.78 -14.55
CA ILE A 22 -58.90 -21.18 -14.14
C ILE A 22 -57.37 -21.31 -13.94
N SER A 23 -56.94 -22.15 -12.99
CA SER A 23 -55.54 -22.34 -12.55
C SER A 23 -55.28 -23.84 -12.29
N PRO A 24 -54.06 -24.30 -11.92
CA PRO A 24 -52.71 -23.75 -12.13
C PRO A 24 -51.75 -24.75 -12.84
N SER A 25 -50.56 -24.29 -13.28
CA SER A 25 -49.25 -25.00 -13.16
C SER A 25 -48.14 -24.34 -13.99
N LEU A 26 -47.43 -23.38 -13.41
CA LEU A 26 -46.14 -22.89 -13.93
C LEU A 26 -45.19 -22.64 -12.75
N ALA A 27 -43.97 -23.16 -12.84
CA ALA A 27 -42.95 -22.94 -11.82
C ALA A 27 -42.43 -21.50 -11.89
N GLN A 28 -42.67 -20.73 -10.83
CA GLN A 28 -42.19 -19.35 -10.70
C GLN A 28 -40.86 -19.34 -9.95
N ASN A 29 -39.88 -18.58 -10.46
CA ASN A 29 -38.68 -18.25 -9.69
C ASN A 29 -39.07 -17.46 -8.42
N PRO A 30 -38.40 -17.67 -7.28
CA PRO A 30 -38.70 -16.92 -6.06
C PRO A 30 -38.48 -15.42 -6.29
N PRO A 31 -39.33 -14.54 -5.73
CA PRO A 31 -39.17 -13.10 -5.87
C PRO A 31 -37.89 -12.62 -5.18
N PHE A 32 -37.25 -11.60 -5.76
CA PHE A 32 -36.13 -10.92 -5.10
C PHE A 32 -36.60 -10.34 -3.75
N PRO A 33 -35.77 -10.40 -2.69
CA PRO A 33 -36.06 -9.70 -1.45
C PRO A 33 -36.12 -8.18 -1.71
N PRO A 34 -36.97 -7.44 -0.98
CA PRO A 34 -37.02 -5.99 -1.14
C PRO A 34 -35.65 -5.36 -0.79
N PRO A 35 -35.26 -4.26 -1.45
CA PRO A 35 -34.05 -3.54 -1.09
C PRO A 35 -34.14 -3.03 0.36
N PRO A 36 -33.04 -3.01 1.12
CA PRO A 36 -33.05 -2.48 2.48
C PRO A 36 -33.46 -1.00 2.49
N PRO A 37 -34.09 -0.51 3.57
CA PRO A 37 -34.51 0.88 3.69
C PRO A 37 -33.30 1.81 3.53
N ARG A 38 -33.52 2.96 2.88
CA ARG A 38 -32.51 4.02 2.75
C ARG A 38 -32.41 4.81 4.06
N ASP A 39 -31.69 4.27 5.03
CA ASP A 39 -31.30 5.03 6.21
C ASP A 39 -30.43 6.23 5.82
N GLY A 40 -30.79 7.39 6.36
CA GLY A 40 -30.11 8.65 6.08
C GLY A 40 -28.79 8.79 6.81
N GLY A 41 -27.70 9.00 6.07
CA GLY A 41 -26.49 9.68 6.56
C GLY A 41 -25.67 8.98 7.66
N GLN A 42 -25.95 7.72 8.01
CA GLN A 42 -25.15 7.03 9.02
C GLN A 42 -23.71 6.76 8.52
N ARG A 43 -22.72 7.04 9.38
CA ARG A 43 -21.33 6.60 9.17
C ARG A 43 -21.30 5.08 8.99
N PRO A 44 -20.39 4.53 8.16
CA PRO A 44 -20.09 3.11 8.21
C PRO A 44 -19.72 2.71 9.65
N PRO A 45 -20.16 1.55 10.15
CA PRO A 45 -19.72 1.07 11.46
C PRO A 45 -18.18 0.96 11.45
N PRO A 46 -17.49 1.26 12.57
CA PRO A 46 -16.06 1.00 12.66
C PRO A 46 -15.83 -0.49 12.40
N PRO A 47 -14.79 -0.88 11.65
CA PRO A 47 -14.48 -2.30 11.48
C PRO A 47 -14.25 -2.90 12.87
N GLY A 48 -14.90 -4.04 13.12
CA GLY A 48 -14.71 -4.77 14.37
C GLY A 48 -13.25 -5.16 14.56
N PRO A 49 -12.83 -5.47 15.80
CA PRO A 49 -11.50 -6.02 16.03
C PRO A 49 -11.29 -7.25 15.13
N GLY A 50 -10.10 -7.34 14.52
CA GLY A 50 -9.73 -8.50 13.71
C GLY A 50 -9.89 -9.81 14.50
N PRO A 51 -10.14 -10.94 13.81
CA PRO A 51 -10.50 -12.20 14.48
C PRO A 51 -9.48 -12.55 15.57
N ALA A 52 -9.99 -12.75 16.79
CA ALA A 52 -9.19 -12.93 18.00
C ALA A 52 -8.26 -14.15 17.85
N GLY A 53 -6.99 -13.88 17.57
CA GLY A 53 -6.00 -14.90 17.19
C GLY A 53 -5.05 -14.51 16.06
N GLN A 54 -5.31 -13.42 15.31
CA GLN A 54 -4.34 -12.88 14.34
C GLN A 54 -3.03 -12.44 15.03
N ARG A 55 -2.03 -13.34 15.03
CA ARG A 55 -0.65 -13.04 15.41
C ARG A 55 0.10 -12.49 14.21
N TYR A 56 0.30 -11.18 14.18
CA TYR A 56 1.22 -10.56 13.20
C TYR A 56 2.66 -10.96 13.51
N SER A 57 3.28 -11.73 12.62
CA SER A 57 4.65 -12.20 12.74
C SER A 57 5.28 -12.39 11.36
N LEU A 58 6.61 -12.51 11.30
CA LEU A 58 7.30 -12.87 10.06
C LEU A 58 6.86 -14.25 9.56
N GLU A 59 6.69 -15.23 10.44
CA GLU A 59 6.16 -16.56 10.12
C GLU A 59 4.78 -16.48 9.44
N GLN A 60 3.85 -15.71 10.02
CA GLN A 60 2.53 -15.49 9.45
C GLN A 60 2.59 -14.75 8.10
N ALA A 61 3.44 -13.73 7.97
CA ALA A 61 3.59 -12.96 6.74
C ALA A 61 4.28 -13.75 5.61
N LEU A 62 5.15 -14.71 5.94
CA LEU A 62 5.83 -15.61 5.01
C LEU A 62 5.01 -16.87 4.68
N SER A 63 3.95 -17.16 5.45
CA SER A 63 3.15 -18.37 5.29
C SER A 63 2.55 -18.49 3.88
N ASP A 64 2.47 -19.73 3.39
CA ASP A 64 1.99 -20.05 2.04
C ASP A 64 0.62 -19.41 1.75
N GLN A 65 -0.30 -19.42 2.72
CA GLN A 65 -1.63 -18.82 2.58
C GLN A 65 -1.57 -17.29 2.47
N ALA A 66 -0.82 -16.62 3.35
CA ALA A 66 -0.70 -15.16 3.34
C ALA A 66 -0.03 -14.65 2.05
N GLN A 67 1.00 -15.35 1.59
CA GLN A 67 1.67 -15.06 0.32
C GLN A 67 0.75 -15.34 -0.88
N LEU A 68 0.10 -16.51 -0.95
CA LEU A 68 -0.82 -16.87 -2.03
C LEU A 68 -1.94 -15.84 -2.21
N HIS A 69 -2.60 -15.46 -1.12
CA HIS A 69 -3.69 -14.47 -1.17
C HIS A 69 -3.17 -13.07 -1.54
N THR A 70 -1.94 -12.71 -1.14
CA THR A 70 -1.32 -11.41 -1.47
C THR A 70 -0.91 -11.31 -2.94
N ILE A 71 -0.37 -12.39 -3.53
CA ILE A 71 -0.08 -12.47 -4.96
C ILE A 71 -1.41 -12.41 -5.74
N ALA A 72 -2.45 -13.12 -5.29
CA ALA A 72 -3.78 -13.05 -5.89
C ALA A 72 -4.41 -11.66 -5.79
N PHE A 73 -4.29 -10.97 -4.65
CA PHE A 73 -4.75 -9.58 -4.47
C PHE A 73 -4.05 -8.62 -5.44
N SER A 74 -2.72 -8.77 -5.59
CA SER A 74 -1.92 -8.00 -6.55
C SER A 74 -2.34 -8.30 -8.00
N GLY A 75 -2.58 -9.57 -8.32
CA GLY A 75 -3.10 -10.00 -9.63
C GLY A 75 -4.46 -9.37 -9.94
N LEU A 76 -5.40 -9.39 -8.99
CA LEU A 76 -6.71 -8.75 -9.13
C LEU A 76 -6.57 -7.24 -9.37
N ALA A 77 -5.78 -6.56 -8.54
CA ALA A 77 -5.59 -5.11 -8.63
C ALA A 77 -4.96 -4.69 -9.98
N PHE A 78 -4.04 -5.50 -10.50
CA PHE A 78 -3.37 -5.29 -11.78
C PHE A 78 -4.26 -5.60 -12.99
N LEU A 79 -4.94 -6.75 -13.00
CA LEU A 79 -5.85 -7.17 -14.07
C LEU A 79 -7.03 -6.21 -14.27
N THR A 80 -7.53 -5.62 -13.17
CA THR A 80 -8.71 -4.74 -13.18
C THR A 80 -8.37 -3.25 -13.12
N GLY A 81 -7.11 -2.90 -12.87
CA GLY A 81 -6.62 -1.54 -12.80
C GLY A 81 -5.90 -1.10 -14.08
N ASP A 82 -5.41 0.12 -14.05
CA ASP A 82 -4.61 0.74 -15.10
C ASP A 82 -3.22 1.17 -14.59
N PHE A 83 -2.39 1.67 -15.52
CA PHE A 83 -1.06 2.23 -15.20
C PHE A 83 -1.12 3.31 -14.12
N ALA A 84 -2.13 4.17 -14.11
CA ALA A 84 -2.26 5.24 -13.11
C ALA A 84 -2.46 4.63 -11.71
N THR A 85 -3.32 3.62 -11.56
CA THR A 85 -3.51 2.93 -10.27
C THR A 85 -2.29 2.16 -9.78
N ASP A 86 -1.42 1.70 -10.67
CA ASP A 86 -0.15 1.04 -10.32
C ASP A 86 0.91 2.02 -9.78
N THR A 87 0.92 3.26 -10.28
CA THR A 87 1.89 4.28 -9.82
C THR A 87 1.72 4.67 -8.35
N PHE A 88 0.53 4.47 -7.77
CA PHE A 88 0.25 4.80 -6.36
C PHE A 88 1.17 4.03 -5.39
N LEU A 89 1.86 4.78 -4.52
CA LEU A 89 2.70 4.26 -3.43
C LEU A 89 2.51 5.17 -2.20
N PRO A 90 1.97 4.68 -1.08
CA PRO A 90 1.64 5.53 0.06
C PRO A 90 2.88 5.97 0.88
N PRO A 91 2.74 7.07 1.66
CA PRO A 91 3.71 7.47 2.69
C PRO A 91 4.14 6.32 3.62
N GLY A 92 5.38 6.38 4.09
CA GLY A 92 5.99 5.32 4.92
C GLY A 92 6.44 4.07 4.14
N LYS A 93 6.43 4.06 2.80
CA LYS A 93 6.92 2.90 2.02
C LYS A 93 8.33 3.01 1.47
N VAL A 94 8.97 4.18 1.51
CA VAL A 94 10.43 4.33 1.28
C VAL A 94 11.16 4.26 2.61
N SER A 95 12.20 3.43 2.70
CA SER A 95 13.08 3.19 3.87
C SER A 95 12.40 2.55 5.10
N ASP A 96 11.46 1.63 4.86
CA ASP A 96 10.65 0.90 5.85
C ASP A 96 11.49 -0.15 6.64
N TYR A 97 12.35 0.32 7.56
CA TYR A 97 13.21 -0.50 8.45
C TYR A 97 13.16 -0.04 9.92
N PHE A 98 12.08 0.63 10.32
CA PHE A 98 11.97 1.41 11.57
C PHE A 98 10.79 0.98 12.46
N GLY A 99 10.31 -0.26 12.33
CA GLY A 99 9.30 -0.83 13.21
C GLY A 99 7.86 -0.34 12.99
N PHE A 100 7.64 0.72 12.22
CA PHE A 100 6.31 1.36 12.07
C PHE A 100 5.25 0.39 11.53
N GLN A 101 5.62 -0.45 10.54
CA GLN A 101 4.73 -1.45 9.97
C GLN A 101 4.29 -2.51 11.01
N PHE A 102 5.18 -2.92 11.92
CA PHE A 102 4.85 -3.85 13.00
C PHE A 102 4.02 -3.17 14.10
N MET A 103 4.42 -1.96 14.49
CA MET A 103 3.72 -1.14 15.48
C MET A 103 2.26 -0.89 15.11
N ARG A 104 2.02 -0.61 13.82
CA ARG A 104 0.68 -0.37 13.27
C ARG A 104 -0.19 -1.61 13.35
N ASP A 105 0.30 -2.74 12.85
CA ASP A 105 -0.50 -3.95 12.73
C ASP A 105 -0.72 -4.60 14.12
N THR A 106 0.20 -4.40 15.08
CA THR A 106 0.09 -4.92 16.46
C THR A 106 -0.58 -3.98 17.48
N ASP A 107 -1.17 -2.84 17.05
CA ASP A 107 -1.81 -1.89 17.97
C ASP A 107 -3.00 -2.49 18.74
N SER A 108 -2.82 -2.69 20.05
CA SER A 108 -3.83 -3.25 20.96
C SER A 108 -5.07 -2.37 21.17
N ALA A 109 -5.07 -1.15 20.64
CA ALA A 109 -6.24 -0.28 20.58
C ALA A 109 -7.09 -0.44 19.30
N GLY A 110 -6.62 -1.20 18.29
CA GLY A 110 -7.27 -1.31 16.99
C GLY A 110 -7.21 -0.04 16.13
N GLY A 111 -6.40 0.95 16.51
CA GLY A 111 -6.22 2.21 15.80
C GLY A 111 -5.33 2.11 14.56
N GLY A 112 -4.46 1.10 14.49
CA GLY A 112 -3.44 0.91 13.45
C GLY A 112 -3.84 1.24 12.02
N HIS A 113 -4.98 0.72 11.57
CA HIS A 113 -5.41 0.85 10.17
C HIS A 113 -6.32 2.06 9.88
N GLN A 114 -6.46 2.97 10.85
CA GLN A 114 -7.19 4.24 10.70
C GLN A 114 -6.30 5.31 10.08
N GLY A 115 -6.87 6.16 9.21
CA GLY A 115 -6.14 7.24 8.54
C GLY A 115 -5.44 8.24 9.49
N ALA A 116 -5.92 8.38 10.73
CA ALA A 116 -5.34 9.25 11.74
C ALA A 116 -4.09 8.68 12.46
N PHE A 117 -3.78 7.39 12.34
CA PHE A 117 -2.80 6.70 13.19
C PHE A 117 -1.39 7.29 13.13
N LEU A 118 -0.85 7.47 11.91
CA LEU A 118 0.47 8.08 11.68
C LEU A 118 0.51 9.52 12.20
N THR A 119 -0.50 10.31 11.87
CA THR A 119 -0.62 11.73 12.26
C THR A 119 -0.59 11.91 13.77
N ARG A 120 -1.33 11.08 14.52
CA ARG A 120 -1.42 11.15 15.99
C ARG A 120 -0.05 10.94 16.64
N ILE A 121 0.70 9.91 16.24
CA ILE A 121 2.02 9.64 16.83
C ILE A 121 3.10 10.61 16.34
N ALA A 122 3.03 11.07 15.09
CA ALA A 122 3.90 12.13 14.59
C ALA A 122 3.70 13.45 15.37
N HIS A 123 2.46 13.86 15.63
CA HIS A 123 2.18 15.03 16.48
C HIS A 123 2.70 14.83 17.91
N ALA A 124 2.44 13.66 18.52
CA ALA A 124 2.90 13.36 19.87
C ALA A 124 4.44 13.45 20.01
N MET A 125 5.19 12.94 19.01
CA MET A 125 6.65 13.10 18.98
C MET A 125 7.07 14.55 18.76
N LEU A 126 6.54 15.23 17.75
CA LEU A 126 6.91 16.61 17.43
C LEU A 126 6.60 17.58 18.60
N ALA A 127 5.65 17.25 19.46
CA ALA A 127 5.32 18.01 20.67
C ALA A 127 6.33 17.80 21.81
N ILE A 128 7.00 16.64 21.87
CA ILE A 128 8.08 16.36 22.83
C ILE A 128 9.39 17.07 22.43
N LEU A 129 9.63 17.25 21.13
CA LEU A 129 10.88 17.80 20.60
C LEU A 129 11.01 19.33 20.75
N THR A 130 12.23 19.80 21.05
CA THR A 130 12.56 21.24 20.99
C THR A 130 12.47 21.77 19.53
N PRO A 131 12.42 23.10 19.31
CA PRO A 131 12.46 23.66 17.96
C PRO A 131 13.69 23.22 17.14
N GLU A 132 14.84 23.08 17.79
CA GLU A 132 16.11 22.68 17.16
C GLU A 132 16.08 21.21 16.76
N GLN A 133 15.57 20.33 17.64
CA GLN A 133 15.34 18.92 17.34
C GLN A 133 14.32 18.71 16.22
N ARG A 134 13.29 19.56 16.14
CA ARG A 134 12.36 19.59 14.99
C ARG A 134 13.06 20.07 13.72
N GLY A 135 13.92 21.09 13.81
CA GLY A 135 14.76 21.59 12.72
C GLY A 135 15.56 20.46 12.04
N LEU A 136 16.23 19.61 12.83
CA LEU A 136 16.98 18.46 12.32
C LEU A 136 16.13 17.50 11.46
N LEU A 137 14.86 17.27 11.83
CA LEU A 137 13.93 16.45 11.03
C LEU A 137 13.43 17.19 9.77
N ILE A 138 13.21 18.50 9.86
CA ILE A 138 12.81 19.35 8.74
C ILE A 138 13.92 19.45 7.68
N ASP A 139 15.17 19.59 8.10
CA ASP A 139 16.32 19.69 7.19
C ASP A 139 16.67 18.35 6.55
N LEU A 140 16.53 17.23 7.29
CA LEU A 140 16.55 15.90 6.67
C LEU A 140 15.41 15.71 5.67
N ALA A 141 14.20 16.17 5.98
CA ALA A 141 13.06 16.08 5.07
C ALA A 141 13.26 16.90 3.78
N ARG A 142 13.83 18.10 3.89
CA ARG A 142 14.27 18.93 2.74
C ARG A 142 15.30 18.19 1.90
N LEU A 143 16.32 17.60 2.53
CA LEU A 143 17.38 16.83 1.86
C LEU A 143 16.82 15.59 1.12
N GLN A 144 15.92 14.84 1.76
CA GLN A 144 15.40 13.59 1.20
C GLN A 144 14.25 13.75 0.19
N GLN A 145 13.59 14.93 0.11
CA GLN A 145 12.41 15.11 -0.75
C GLN A 145 12.69 14.73 -2.22
N ALA A 146 13.83 15.13 -2.76
CA ALA A 146 14.21 14.86 -4.15
C ALA A 146 14.47 13.36 -4.41
N ASP A 147 15.21 12.68 -3.52
CA ASP A 147 15.52 11.26 -3.67
C ASP A 147 14.30 10.35 -3.36
N ILE A 148 13.39 10.77 -2.47
CA ILE A 148 12.10 10.07 -2.24
C ILE A 148 11.19 10.19 -3.47
N ARG A 149 11.15 11.36 -4.13
CA ARG A 149 10.49 11.51 -5.44
C ARG A 149 11.14 10.62 -6.50
N ARG A 150 12.48 10.64 -6.59
CA ARG A 150 13.26 9.82 -7.53
C ARG A 150 13.03 8.32 -7.35
N PHE A 151 12.86 7.84 -6.11
CA PHE A 151 12.47 6.45 -5.83
C PHE A 151 11.12 6.11 -6.47
N ALA A 152 10.12 6.99 -6.36
CA ALA A 152 8.83 6.80 -7.02
C ALA A 152 8.94 6.85 -8.56
N GLU A 153 9.77 7.74 -9.11
CA GLU A 153 10.03 7.85 -10.56
C GLU A 153 10.76 6.61 -11.12
N LEU A 154 11.67 6.01 -10.36
CA LEU A 154 12.36 4.76 -10.71
C LEU A 154 11.42 3.55 -10.80
N ARG A 155 10.22 3.61 -10.21
CA ARG A 155 9.19 2.56 -10.37
C ARG A 155 8.49 2.61 -11.73
N LEU A 156 8.48 3.76 -12.40
CA LEU A 156 7.64 3.99 -13.58
C LEU A 156 8.04 3.12 -14.79
N PRO A 157 9.33 2.92 -15.14
CA PRO A 157 9.70 2.02 -16.23
C PRO A 157 9.34 0.56 -15.94
N LEU A 158 9.46 0.12 -14.68
CA LEU A 158 9.06 -1.23 -14.24
C LEU A 158 7.55 -1.43 -14.44
N ILE A 159 6.72 -0.50 -13.94
CA ILE A 159 5.27 -0.53 -14.11
C ILE A 159 4.89 -0.52 -15.60
N GLN A 160 5.52 0.34 -16.41
CA GLN A 160 5.26 0.43 -17.85
C GLN A 160 5.66 -0.86 -18.59
N ALA A 161 6.75 -1.51 -18.17
CA ALA A 161 7.20 -2.78 -18.72
C ALA A 161 6.30 -3.94 -18.33
N PHE A 162 5.87 -4.00 -17.07
CA PHE A 162 4.93 -5.01 -16.59
C PHE A 162 3.57 -4.88 -17.27
N ARG A 163 3.09 -3.66 -17.57
CA ARG A 163 1.88 -3.44 -18.38
C ARG A 163 2.05 -3.92 -19.82
N GLN A 164 3.16 -3.57 -20.49
CA GLN A 164 3.46 -4.11 -21.84
C GLN A 164 3.53 -5.66 -21.85
N GLN A 165 4.04 -6.28 -20.79
CA GLN A 165 4.07 -7.73 -20.62
C GLN A 165 2.67 -8.32 -20.39
N LEU A 166 1.84 -7.69 -19.57
CA LEU A 166 0.44 -8.06 -19.32
C LEU A 166 -0.41 -7.96 -20.60
N GLU A 167 -0.09 -7.00 -21.47
CA GLU A 167 -0.74 -6.78 -22.76
C GLU A 167 -0.16 -7.65 -23.89
N GLY A 168 0.83 -8.51 -23.60
CA GLY A 168 1.46 -9.40 -24.58
C GLY A 168 2.32 -8.69 -25.63
N ARG A 169 2.64 -7.40 -25.46
CA ARG A 169 3.33 -6.58 -26.47
C ARG A 169 4.83 -6.85 -26.55
N LYS A 170 5.48 -7.23 -25.44
CA LYS A 170 6.92 -7.51 -25.32
C LYS A 170 7.19 -8.50 -24.17
N THR A 171 8.32 -9.20 -24.24
CA THR A 171 8.77 -10.15 -23.22
C THR A 171 9.82 -9.52 -22.29
N LEU A 172 9.61 -9.58 -20.98
CA LEU A 172 10.52 -9.05 -19.96
C LEU A 172 11.86 -9.79 -19.93
N SER A 173 12.95 -9.05 -19.70
CA SER A 173 14.24 -9.60 -19.31
C SER A 173 14.35 -9.64 -17.78
N GLN A 174 14.35 -10.83 -17.19
CA GLN A 174 14.48 -11.00 -15.74
C GLN A 174 15.73 -10.31 -15.18
N SER A 175 16.87 -10.39 -15.87
CA SER A 175 18.11 -9.77 -15.42
C SER A 175 18.05 -8.25 -15.46
N ALA A 176 17.39 -7.65 -16.46
CA ALA A 176 17.20 -6.20 -16.52
C ALA A 176 16.24 -5.70 -15.42
N VAL A 177 15.14 -6.42 -15.15
CA VAL A 177 14.21 -6.11 -14.06
C VAL A 177 14.90 -6.18 -12.70
N MET A 178 15.66 -7.25 -12.43
CA MET A 178 16.47 -7.40 -11.22
C MET A 178 17.50 -6.26 -11.09
N GLN A 179 18.25 -5.96 -12.15
CA GLN A 179 19.29 -4.92 -12.14
C GLN A 179 18.72 -3.51 -11.96
N HIS A 180 17.49 -3.25 -12.41
CA HIS A 180 16.83 -1.97 -12.16
C HIS A 180 16.29 -1.84 -10.73
N SER A 181 15.63 -2.88 -10.21
CA SER A 181 15.15 -2.86 -8.82
C SER A 181 16.33 -2.78 -7.82
N ALA A 182 17.46 -3.41 -8.12
CA ALA A 182 18.71 -3.26 -7.35
C ALA A 182 19.19 -1.79 -7.23
N ARG A 183 19.01 -0.96 -8.27
CA ARG A 183 19.32 0.48 -8.22
C ARG A 183 18.31 1.25 -7.36
N LEU A 184 17.04 0.91 -7.46
CA LEU A 184 15.96 1.49 -6.67
C LEU A 184 16.11 1.21 -5.17
N TYR A 185 16.50 -0.01 -4.79
CA TYR A 185 16.76 -0.34 -3.38
C TYR A 185 18.12 0.15 -2.86
N ALA A 186 19.13 0.35 -3.71
CA ALA A 186 20.36 1.05 -3.28
C ALA A 186 20.05 2.47 -2.77
N LEU A 187 19.08 3.15 -3.40
CA LEU A 187 18.56 4.44 -2.95
C LEU A 187 17.74 4.33 -1.64
N ASP A 188 16.89 3.30 -1.53
CA ASP A 188 16.11 2.98 -0.31
C ASP A 188 17.02 2.81 0.93
N GLY A 189 18.16 2.12 0.76
CA GLY A 189 19.19 1.91 1.79
C GLY A 189 20.00 3.16 2.13
N GLN A 190 20.36 3.97 1.12
CA GLN A 190 20.99 5.29 1.34
C GLN A 190 20.08 6.18 2.20
N LEU A 191 18.80 6.27 1.82
CA LEU A 191 17.81 7.05 2.54
C LEU A 191 17.61 6.50 3.97
N ALA A 192 17.56 5.18 4.16
CA ALA A 192 17.42 4.56 5.48
C ALA A 192 18.61 4.89 6.40
N TYR A 193 19.86 4.78 5.91
CA TYR A 193 21.04 5.13 6.69
C TYR A 193 21.08 6.60 7.11
N GLN A 194 20.71 7.51 6.20
CA GLN A 194 20.58 8.95 6.52
C GLN A 194 19.51 9.21 7.60
N ARG A 195 18.33 8.58 7.48
CA ARG A 195 17.27 8.69 8.50
C ARG A 195 17.76 8.21 9.86
N ALA A 196 18.32 7.00 9.91
CA ALA A 196 18.82 6.40 11.13
C ALA A 196 19.86 7.30 11.84
N LYS A 197 20.79 7.91 11.08
CA LYS A 197 21.81 8.81 11.63
C LYS A 197 21.21 10.04 12.32
N VAL A 198 20.23 10.71 11.69
CA VAL A 198 19.60 11.92 12.26
C VAL A 198 18.64 11.57 13.39
N MET A 199 17.76 10.57 13.19
CA MET A 199 16.80 10.13 14.20
C MET A 199 17.51 9.66 15.48
N ALA A 200 18.59 8.88 15.35
CA ALA A 200 19.38 8.47 16.51
C ALA A 200 20.09 9.65 17.19
N HIS A 201 20.56 10.66 16.44
CA HIS A 201 21.12 11.88 17.04
C HIS A 201 20.08 12.66 17.85
N VAL A 202 18.86 12.83 17.32
CA VAL A 202 17.73 13.45 18.05
C VAL A 202 17.39 12.64 19.31
N LEU A 203 17.22 11.32 19.20
CA LEU A 203 16.90 10.43 20.31
C LEU A 203 17.97 10.39 21.41
N ARG A 204 19.26 10.50 21.05
CA ARG A 204 20.36 10.64 22.03
C ARG A 204 20.44 12.04 22.64
N SER A 205 19.96 13.08 21.94
CA SER A 205 19.90 14.46 22.47
C SER A 205 18.73 14.74 23.44
N LEU A 206 17.75 13.85 23.56
CA LEU A 206 16.58 14.08 24.43
C LEU A 206 16.97 14.31 25.90
N SER A 207 16.41 15.35 26.50
CA SER A 207 16.56 15.67 27.93
C SER A 207 15.82 14.66 28.83
N PRO A 208 16.09 14.62 30.15
CA PRO A 208 15.38 13.73 31.07
C PRO A 208 13.85 13.90 31.04
N ALA A 209 13.35 15.14 30.97
CA ALA A 209 11.93 15.44 30.87
C ALA A 209 11.33 14.95 29.54
N GLN A 210 12.05 15.09 28.42
CA GLN A 210 11.61 14.58 27.13
C GLN A 210 11.56 13.05 27.11
N ARG A 211 12.52 12.37 27.75
CA ARG A 211 12.52 10.91 27.92
C ARG A 211 11.35 10.44 28.80
N GLN A 212 11.04 11.18 29.87
CA GLN A 212 9.89 10.89 30.73
C GLN A 212 8.55 11.04 29.99
N ALA A 213 8.40 12.09 29.17
CA ALA A 213 7.22 12.30 28.32
C ALA A 213 7.10 11.20 27.25
N LEU A 214 8.21 10.86 26.58
CA LEU A 214 8.28 9.78 25.60
C LEU A 214 7.90 8.42 26.21
N ALA A 215 8.32 8.14 27.45
CA ALA A 215 7.98 6.90 28.15
C ALA A 215 6.47 6.74 28.48
N GLN A 216 5.66 7.79 28.34
CA GLN A 216 4.19 7.67 28.44
C GLN A 216 3.57 7.10 27.14
N LEU A 217 4.25 7.26 26.00
CA LEU A 217 3.80 6.78 24.69
C LEU A 217 4.17 5.30 24.55
N LYS A 218 3.17 4.41 24.63
CA LYS A 218 3.37 2.96 24.50
C LYS A 218 3.43 2.57 23.04
N PHE A 219 4.41 1.73 22.67
CA PHE A 219 4.63 1.29 21.28
C PHE A 219 3.39 0.64 20.64
N ALA A 220 2.83 -0.40 21.26
CA ALA A 220 1.69 -1.16 20.73
C ALA A 220 0.33 -0.82 21.40
N ASP A 221 0.14 0.43 21.85
CA ASP A 221 -1.14 0.90 22.40
C ASP A 221 -1.38 2.38 22.10
N SER A 222 -2.06 2.65 20.99
CA SER A 222 -2.33 4.01 20.53
C SER A 222 -3.29 4.81 21.41
N ARG A 223 -3.97 4.19 22.39
CA ARG A 223 -4.76 4.94 23.41
C ARG A 223 -3.86 5.83 24.26
N SER A 224 -2.59 5.44 24.47
CA SER A 224 -1.62 6.19 25.26
C SER A 224 -1.15 7.49 24.61
N TRP A 225 -1.38 7.69 23.31
CA TRP A 225 -0.86 8.84 22.58
C TRP A 225 -1.82 10.03 22.66
N PRO A 226 -1.36 11.25 23.00
CA PRO A 226 -2.23 12.43 23.01
C PRO A 226 -2.74 12.74 21.61
N ASN A 227 -4.02 13.08 21.48
CA ASN A 227 -4.59 13.61 20.23
C ASN A 227 -4.33 15.12 20.14
N GLY A 228 -3.07 15.49 19.94
CA GLY A 228 -2.61 16.88 19.96
C GLY A 228 -2.73 17.62 18.61
N PRO A 229 -2.71 18.96 18.61
CA PRO A 229 -2.56 19.76 17.40
C PRO A 229 -1.18 19.54 16.75
N GLU A 230 -1.05 19.94 15.48
CA GLU A 230 0.19 19.84 14.71
C GLU A 230 1.28 20.78 15.28
N PRO A 231 2.42 20.29 15.79
CA PRO A 231 3.42 21.14 16.47
C PRO A 231 4.38 21.90 15.53
N ILE A 232 4.08 21.92 14.23
CA ILE A 232 4.85 22.58 13.18
C ILE A 232 3.90 23.34 12.25
N ASP A 233 4.35 24.45 11.68
CA ASP A 233 3.55 25.20 10.71
C ASP A 233 3.87 24.72 9.28
N LYS A 234 3.09 23.76 8.78
CA LYS A 234 3.23 23.24 7.42
C LYS A 234 3.10 24.29 6.30
N ARG A 235 2.63 25.52 6.58
CA ARG A 235 2.62 26.61 5.58
C ARG A 235 4.03 27.13 5.27
N GLN A 236 5.01 26.82 6.12
CA GLN A 236 6.41 27.24 6.00
C GLN A 236 7.28 26.23 5.21
N MET A 237 6.68 25.20 4.59
CA MET A 237 7.40 24.18 3.81
C MET A 237 6.53 23.60 2.68
N PRO A 238 7.13 23.06 1.60
CA PRO A 238 6.39 22.32 0.58
C PRO A 238 5.67 21.09 1.17
N HIS A 239 4.53 20.71 0.59
CA HIS A 239 3.72 19.58 1.08
C HIS A 239 4.53 18.27 1.22
N GLY A 240 5.34 17.93 0.20
CA GLY A 240 6.21 16.75 0.25
C GLY A 240 7.25 16.79 1.38
N VAL A 241 7.77 17.96 1.76
CA VAL A 241 8.65 18.09 2.95
C VAL A 241 7.86 17.77 4.22
N HIS A 242 6.67 18.36 4.39
CA HIS A 242 5.80 18.07 5.53
C HIS A 242 5.44 16.58 5.63
N VAL A 243 5.09 15.91 4.52
CA VAL A 243 4.82 14.46 4.48
C VAL A 243 6.04 13.65 4.95
N VAL A 244 7.25 14.06 4.58
CA VAL A 244 8.48 13.40 5.04
C VAL A 244 8.74 13.69 6.53
N VAL A 245 8.56 14.92 7.04
CA VAL A 245 8.70 15.22 8.49
C VAL A 245 7.75 14.37 9.33
N MET A 246 6.49 14.23 8.90
CA MET A 246 5.50 13.40 9.57
C MET A 246 5.86 11.91 9.53
N THR A 247 6.41 11.44 8.40
CA THR A 247 6.96 10.08 8.27
C THR A 247 8.11 9.87 9.27
N LEU A 248 9.12 10.74 9.25
CA LEU A 248 10.30 10.69 10.14
C LEU A 248 9.91 10.71 11.62
N ALA A 249 8.98 11.57 12.03
CA ALA A 249 8.54 11.63 13.42
C ALA A 249 7.85 10.33 13.87
N SER A 250 7.04 9.73 13.01
CA SER A 250 6.36 8.46 13.29
C SER A 250 7.31 7.25 13.29
N GLU A 251 8.25 7.18 12.34
CA GLU A 251 9.31 6.15 12.27
C GLU A 251 10.29 6.25 13.44
N MET A 252 10.65 7.46 13.87
CA MET A 252 11.55 7.67 15.01
C MET A 252 10.95 7.14 16.33
N PHE A 253 9.64 7.28 16.52
CA PHE A 253 8.95 6.66 17.66
C PHE A 253 8.98 5.14 17.60
N SER A 254 8.53 4.56 16.48
CA SER A 254 8.44 3.11 16.34
C SER A 254 9.81 2.43 16.41
N TRP A 255 10.86 3.11 15.95
CA TRP A 255 12.23 2.59 16.04
C TRP A 255 12.77 2.57 17.48
N GLN A 256 12.51 3.66 18.23
CA GLN A 256 12.92 3.81 19.63
C GLN A 256 12.13 2.91 20.60
N GLY A 257 10.82 2.78 20.39
CA GLY A 257 9.94 1.94 21.22
C GLY A 257 9.90 0.47 20.79
N GLY A 258 10.29 0.17 19.54
CA GLY A 258 10.29 -1.15 18.95
C GLY A 258 11.61 -1.93 19.11
N SER A 259 11.65 -3.11 18.53
CA SER A 259 12.76 -4.07 18.59
C SER A 259 13.33 -4.38 17.20
N LEU A 260 14.44 -5.14 17.14
CA LEU A 260 14.96 -5.64 15.87
C LEU A 260 13.93 -6.48 15.11
N GLU A 261 13.08 -7.27 15.79
CA GLU A 261 12.02 -8.03 15.12
C GLU A 261 10.96 -7.12 14.50
N ALA A 262 10.63 -6.00 15.15
CA ALA A 262 9.73 -4.99 14.59
C ALA A 262 10.32 -4.33 13.35
N ASP A 263 11.63 -3.99 13.38
CA ASP A 263 12.35 -3.38 12.26
C ASP A 263 12.49 -4.33 11.05
N VAL A 264 12.62 -5.64 11.30
CA VAL A 264 12.72 -6.68 10.26
C VAL A 264 11.36 -7.07 9.69
N TYR A 265 10.28 -6.99 10.49
CA TYR A 265 8.91 -7.29 10.04
C TYR A 265 8.50 -6.50 8.79
N PHE A 266 7.64 -7.10 7.99
CA PHE A 266 6.94 -6.48 6.88
C PHE A 266 5.56 -7.12 6.71
N CYS A 267 4.57 -6.34 6.26
CA CYS A 267 3.31 -6.90 5.80
C CYS A 267 3.54 -7.60 4.43
N PRO A 268 2.81 -8.67 4.08
CA PRO A 268 3.02 -9.43 2.84
C PRO A 268 3.07 -8.58 1.56
N GLU A 269 2.32 -7.48 1.50
CA GLU A 269 2.24 -6.59 0.32
C GLU A 269 3.45 -5.65 0.17
N ARG A 270 4.52 -5.85 0.97
CA ARG A 270 5.79 -5.10 0.89
C ARG A 270 6.55 -5.35 -0.42
N HIS A 271 6.34 -6.50 -1.06
CA HIS A 271 7.05 -6.93 -2.26
C HIS A 271 6.18 -6.83 -3.50
N GLY A 272 6.78 -6.51 -4.65
CA GLY A 272 6.02 -6.35 -5.89
C GLY A 272 5.09 -5.14 -5.87
N MET A 273 5.53 -4.00 -5.33
CA MET A 273 4.74 -2.77 -5.19
C MET A 273 4.46 -2.02 -6.52
N TYR A 274 4.18 -2.75 -7.60
CA TYR A 274 4.05 -2.28 -8.98
C TYR A 274 2.72 -2.70 -9.65
N PHE A 275 1.84 -3.37 -8.90
CA PHE A 275 0.67 -4.10 -9.42
C PHE A 275 -0.67 -3.55 -8.89
N GLY A 276 -0.77 -2.23 -8.66
CA GLY A 276 -2.04 -1.56 -8.30
C GLY A 276 -2.60 -1.84 -6.90
N GLY A 277 -2.02 -2.77 -6.14
CA GLY A 277 -2.53 -3.21 -4.83
C GLY A 277 -2.76 -2.06 -3.83
N PHE A 278 -1.81 -1.12 -3.69
CA PHE A 278 -1.99 0.06 -2.85
C PHE A 278 -2.95 1.09 -3.45
N GLY A 279 -3.05 1.19 -4.78
CA GLY A 279 -4.10 1.97 -5.44
C GLY A 279 -5.50 1.46 -5.10
N MET A 280 -5.68 0.13 -5.01
CA MET A 280 -6.96 -0.49 -4.64
C MET A 280 -7.22 -0.52 -3.13
N LYS A 281 -6.17 -0.63 -2.28
CA LYS A 281 -6.28 -0.74 -0.82
C LYS A 281 -6.25 0.61 -0.08
N THR A 282 -5.49 1.58 -0.57
CA THR A 282 -5.06 2.75 0.23
C THR A 282 -5.47 4.08 -0.38
N ALA A 283 -5.63 4.21 -1.70
CA ALA A 283 -6.21 5.43 -2.29
C ALA A 283 -7.60 5.79 -1.71
N PRO A 284 -8.52 4.84 -1.41
CA PRO A 284 -9.81 5.14 -0.77
C PRO A 284 -9.72 5.72 0.66
N ALA A 285 -8.56 5.61 1.31
CA ALA A 285 -8.27 6.13 2.65
C ALA A 285 -7.62 7.53 2.65
N MET A 286 -7.10 7.98 1.50
CA MET A 286 -6.32 9.22 1.43
C MET A 286 -7.16 10.44 1.84
N GLY A 287 -6.62 11.25 2.74
CA GLY A 287 -7.29 12.46 3.26
C GLY A 287 -8.49 12.20 4.18
N ARG A 288 -8.71 10.96 4.64
CA ARG A 288 -9.89 10.58 5.45
C ARG A 288 -9.48 10.02 6.83
N PRO A 289 -9.35 10.87 7.88
CA PRO A 289 -8.87 10.44 9.20
C PRO A 289 -9.66 9.28 9.81
N ASP A 290 -10.99 9.31 9.67
CA ASP A 290 -11.93 8.29 10.19
C ASP A 290 -11.98 7.01 9.34
N TYR A 291 -11.35 6.98 8.17
CA TYR A 291 -11.41 5.79 7.31
C TYR A 291 -10.44 4.73 7.83
N ALA A 292 -10.97 3.55 8.10
CA ALA A 292 -10.22 2.39 8.54
C ALA A 292 -10.16 1.35 7.43
N ILE A 293 -8.95 0.97 7.00
CA ILE A 293 -8.74 -0.08 6.01
C ILE A 293 -8.96 -1.44 6.70
N SER A 294 -9.88 -2.26 6.19
CA SER A 294 -10.09 -3.63 6.69
C SER A 294 -8.79 -4.45 6.58
N THR A 295 -8.39 -5.10 7.67
CA THR A 295 -7.22 -5.99 7.70
C THR A 295 -7.43 -7.23 6.83
N ALA A 296 -8.67 -7.69 6.71
CA ALA A 296 -9.04 -8.86 5.92
C ALA A 296 -9.06 -8.60 4.39
N LEU A 297 -9.21 -7.35 3.94
CA LEU A 297 -9.41 -6.97 2.52
C LEU A 297 -8.45 -7.67 1.55
N THR A 298 -7.16 -7.71 1.86
CA THR A 298 -6.15 -8.39 1.02
C THR A 298 -6.36 -9.89 0.96
N GLY A 299 -6.68 -10.51 2.09
CA GLY A 299 -6.96 -11.95 2.18
C GLY A 299 -8.24 -12.34 1.45
N ASP A 300 -9.32 -11.60 1.68
CA ASP A 300 -10.65 -11.89 1.13
C ASP A 300 -10.68 -11.68 -0.39
N SER A 301 -10.16 -10.54 -0.87
CA SER A 301 -10.11 -10.25 -2.31
C SER A 301 -9.13 -11.16 -3.06
N GLY A 302 -8.05 -11.61 -2.40
CA GLY A 302 -7.16 -12.63 -2.95
C GLY A 302 -7.85 -13.99 -3.10
N ALA A 303 -8.55 -14.44 -2.06
CA ALA A 303 -9.35 -15.66 -2.09
C ALA A 303 -10.48 -15.59 -3.14
N ALA A 304 -11.15 -14.44 -3.26
CA ALA A 304 -12.21 -14.21 -4.23
C ALA A 304 -11.72 -14.31 -5.68
N LEU A 305 -10.52 -13.81 -6.00
CA LEU A 305 -9.91 -14.04 -7.32
C LEU A 305 -9.69 -15.53 -7.54
N LEU A 306 -8.99 -16.21 -6.62
CA LEU A 306 -8.62 -17.63 -6.74
C LEU A 306 -9.86 -18.53 -6.93
N ALA A 307 -10.98 -18.20 -6.30
CA ALA A 307 -12.25 -18.90 -6.46
C ALA A 307 -12.79 -18.90 -7.91
N LEU A 308 -12.55 -17.83 -8.67
CA LEU A 308 -12.97 -17.70 -10.08
C LEU A 308 -12.04 -18.39 -11.09
N LEU A 309 -10.89 -18.90 -10.63
CA LEU A 309 -9.88 -19.52 -11.49
C LEU A 309 -10.04 -21.04 -11.57
N ASP A 310 -9.74 -21.62 -12.73
CA ASP A 310 -9.61 -23.08 -12.89
C ASP A 310 -8.29 -23.61 -12.27
N PRO A 311 -8.08 -24.95 -12.16
CA PRO A 311 -6.88 -25.50 -11.55
C PRO A 311 -5.56 -25.08 -12.23
N GLY A 312 -5.52 -24.95 -13.56
CA GLY A 312 -4.32 -24.52 -14.29
C GLY A 312 -4.05 -23.03 -14.11
N GLN A 313 -5.10 -22.21 -14.09
CA GLN A 313 -5.02 -20.78 -13.75
C GLN A 313 -4.58 -20.55 -12.30
N ARG A 314 -4.99 -21.40 -11.35
CA ARG A 314 -4.51 -21.38 -9.95
C ARG A 314 -3.05 -21.80 -9.85
N GLN A 315 -2.61 -22.78 -10.65
CA GLN A 315 -1.24 -23.28 -10.62
C GLN A 315 -0.20 -22.17 -10.87
N LEU A 316 -0.54 -21.17 -11.69
CA LEU A 316 0.30 -19.99 -11.92
C LEU A 316 0.68 -19.23 -10.63
N PHE A 317 -0.13 -19.30 -9.57
CA PHE A 317 0.15 -18.66 -8.28
C PHE A 317 0.94 -19.57 -7.34
N THR A 318 0.64 -20.88 -7.32
CA THR A 318 1.37 -21.85 -6.50
C THR A 318 2.79 -22.10 -7.03
N ASP A 319 3.01 -21.99 -8.33
CA ASP A 319 4.35 -22.00 -8.96
C ASP A 319 5.18 -20.80 -8.50
N VAL A 320 4.60 -19.59 -8.52
CA VAL A 320 5.24 -18.35 -8.02
C VAL A 320 5.58 -18.50 -6.55
N LEU A 321 4.62 -18.97 -5.74
CA LEU A 321 4.77 -19.21 -4.31
C LEU A 321 5.94 -20.17 -4.00
N ALA A 322 5.98 -21.32 -4.67
CA ALA A 322 7.05 -22.29 -4.50
C ALA A 322 8.41 -21.71 -4.91
N ALA A 323 8.46 -21.02 -6.05
CA ALA A 323 9.70 -20.44 -6.58
C ALA A 323 10.26 -19.27 -5.75
N GLN A 324 9.45 -18.59 -4.93
CA GLN A 324 9.88 -17.42 -4.15
C GLN A 324 10.35 -17.71 -2.73
N ARG A 325 10.07 -18.88 -2.15
CA ARG A 325 10.32 -19.12 -0.70
C ARG A 325 11.76 -18.85 -0.28
N ALA A 326 12.73 -19.22 -1.12
CA ALA A 326 14.16 -18.96 -0.87
C ALA A 326 14.51 -17.46 -0.97
N ASP A 327 13.96 -16.73 -1.95
CA ASP A 327 14.18 -15.29 -2.10
C ASP A 327 13.60 -14.52 -0.90
N LEU A 328 12.40 -14.89 -0.43
CA LEU A 328 11.79 -14.30 0.76
C LEU A 328 12.60 -14.58 2.04
N ALA A 329 13.13 -15.80 2.19
CA ALA A 329 14.00 -16.14 3.32
C ALA A 329 15.30 -15.32 3.31
N GLU A 330 15.92 -15.11 2.13
CA GLU A 330 17.10 -14.24 1.99
C GLU A 330 16.75 -12.77 2.30
N ILE A 331 15.59 -12.26 1.84
CA ILE A 331 15.09 -10.93 2.17
C ILE A 331 14.98 -10.70 3.68
N VAL A 332 14.51 -11.68 4.47
CA VAL A 332 14.44 -11.57 5.94
C VAL A 332 15.84 -11.40 6.55
N GLN A 333 16.84 -12.14 6.07
CA GLN A 333 18.22 -12.01 6.55
C GLN A 333 18.85 -10.67 6.14
N LEU A 334 18.56 -10.19 4.94
CA LEU A 334 19.02 -8.88 4.46
C LEU A 334 18.39 -7.74 5.27
N ARG A 335 17.08 -7.80 5.56
CA ARG A 335 16.40 -6.85 6.45
C ARG A 335 16.98 -6.91 7.88
N ARG A 336 17.30 -8.09 8.40
CA ARG A 336 17.97 -8.27 9.71
C ARG A 336 19.38 -7.67 9.74
N SER A 337 20.14 -7.84 8.65
CA SER A 337 21.45 -7.19 8.49
C SER A 337 21.32 -5.67 8.48
N ILE A 338 20.41 -5.11 7.65
CA ILE A 338 20.16 -3.67 7.56
C ILE A 338 19.71 -3.10 8.92
N ALA A 339 18.64 -3.63 9.50
CA ALA A 339 18.07 -3.12 10.76
C ALA A 339 19.06 -3.26 11.93
N GLY A 340 19.81 -4.36 12.00
CA GLY A 340 20.88 -4.54 12.99
C GLY A 340 21.98 -3.49 12.85
N GLU A 341 22.36 -3.15 11.62
CA GLU A 341 23.32 -2.09 11.30
C GLU A 341 22.80 -0.71 11.72
N LEU A 342 21.57 -0.35 11.32
CA LEU A 342 20.96 0.92 11.71
C LEU A 342 20.86 1.06 13.24
N ARG A 343 20.47 0.01 13.97
CA ARG A 343 20.34 0.05 15.44
C ARG A 343 21.67 0.23 16.20
N GLN A 344 22.84 0.07 15.57
CA GLN A 344 24.11 0.49 16.18
C GLN A 344 24.12 2.01 16.44
N LEU A 345 23.67 2.81 15.46
CA LEU A 345 23.55 4.27 15.61
C LEU A 345 22.64 4.65 16.79
N LEU A 346 21.59 3.88 17.04
CA LEU A 346 20.65 4.11 18.16
C LEU A 346 21.35 4.00 19.52
N ARG A 347 22.31 3.07 19.65
CA ARG A 347 23.15 2.88 20.85
C ARG A 347 24.32 3.87 20.94
N GLY A 348 24.57 4.65 19.88
CA GLY A 348 25.71 5.56 19.77
C GLY A 348 26.98 4.91 19.20
N GLU A 349 26.88 3.66 18.75
CA GLU A 349 27.94 2.95 18.04
C GLU A 349 28.07 3.45 16.59
N ALA A 350 29.20 3.17 15.95
CA ALA A 350 29.35 3.35 14.51
C ALA A 350 28.55 2.27 13.76
N ALA A 351 28.12 2.56 12.52
CA ALA A 351 27.42 1.62 11.65
C ALA A 351 27.98 1.71 10.24
N ASP A 352 28.10 0.59 9.53
CA ASP A 352 28.66 0.57 8.18
C ASP A 352 27.61 0.91 7.10
N PRO A 353 27.73 2.07 6.42
CA PRO A 353 26.84 2.42 5.31
C PRO A 353 27.03 1.52 4.09
N ALA A 354 28.23 0.95 3.87
CA ALA A 354 28.50 0.09 2.72
C ALA A 354 27.79 -1.27 2.88
N LYS A 355 27.81 -1.86 4.08
CA LYS A 355 27.00 -3.04 4.43
C LYS A 355 25.49 -2.79 4.27
N VAL A 356 24.97 -1.63 4.69
CA VAL A 356 23.57 -1.26 4.43
C VAL A 356 23.28 -1.17 2.92
N GLN A 357 24.10 -0.43 2.16
CA GLN A 357 23.91 -0.29 0.71
C GLN A 357 24.00 -1.63 -0.04
N ALA A 358 24.95 -2.50 0.32
CA ALA A 358 25.11 -3.81 -0.28
C ALA A 358 23.90 -4.72 0.01
N ALA A 359 23.45 -4.77 1.26
CA ALA A 359 22.28 -5.56 1.65
C ALA A 359 20.98 -5.04 1.01
N SER A 360 20.77 -3.71 0.96
CA SER A 360 19.62 -3.12 0.28
C SER A 360 19.67 -3.35 -1.24
N LYS A 361 20.81 -3.16 -1.91
CA LYS A 361 20.95 -3.48 -3.34
C LYS A 361 20.56 -4.94 -3.61
N ARG A 362 21.05 -5.87 -2.79
CA ARG A 362 20.73 -7.30 -2.92
C ARG A 362 19.24 -7.58 -2.68
N TYR A 363 18.62 -6.93 -1.70
CA TYR A 363 17.17 -6.98 -1.50
C TYR A 363 16.42 -6.53 -2.77
N GLY A 364 16.86 -5.46 -3.45
CA GLY A 364 16.28 -5.05 -4.74
C GLY A 364 16.44 -6.07 -5.86
N GLU A 365 17.57 -6.79 -5.95
CA GLU A 365 17.71 -7.90 -6.90
C GLU A 365 16.64 -8.98 -6.67
N LEU A 366 16.29 -9.25 -5.41
CA LEU A 366 15.29 -10.24 -5.03
C LEU A 366 13.86 -9.72 -5.27
N ASP A 367 13.50 -8.51 -4.84
CA ASP A 367 12.18 -7.91 -5.14
C ASP A 367 11.94 -7.79 -6.66
N GLY A 368 12.98 -7.44 -7.43
CA GLY A 368 12.91 -7.46 -8.90
C GLY A 368 12.65 -8.86 -9.46
N ARG A 369 13.23 -9.90 -8.86
CA ARG A 369 12.97 -11.31 -9.24
C ARG A 369 11.55 -11.73 -8.88
N LEU A 370 11.03 -11.36 -7.70
CA LEU A 370 9.63 -11.59 -7.30
C LEU A 370 8.68 -10.92 -8.30
N SER A 371 8.90 -9.63 -8.55
CA SER A 371 8.10 -8.80 -9.45
C SER A 371 8.08 -9.32 -10.88
N TYR A 372 9.22 -9.80 -11.40
CA TYR A 372 9.26 -10.50 -12.68
C TYR A 372 8.37 -11.74 -12.69
N ARG A 373 8.45 -12.62 -11.68
CA ARG A 373 7.58 -13.81 -11.59
C ARG A 373 6.11 -13.42 -11.54
N TYR A 374 5.75 -12.40 -10.77
CA TYR A 374 4.37 -11.90 -10.65
C TYR A 374 3.86 -11.40 -12.00
N ALA A 375 4.61 -10.53 -12.69
CA ALA A 375 4.23 -10.00 -14.00
C ALA A 375 4.06 -11.10 -15.06
N MET A 376 4.94 -12.11 -15.07
CA MET A 376 4.83 -13.27 -15.97
C MET A 376 3.61 -14.14 -15.67
N ALA A 377 3.30 -14.37 -14.39
CA ALA A 377 2.11 -15.13 -13.97
C ALA A 377 0.82 -14.39 -14.32
N PHE A 378 0.75 -13.07 -14.08
CA PHE A 378 -0.43 -12.26 -14.40
C PHE A 378 -0.66 -12.13 -15.91
N ALA A 379 0.41 -12.07 -16.71
CA ALA A 379 0.32 -12.11 -18.18
C ALA A 379 -0.23 -13.46 -18.70
N ARG A 380 0.31 -14.58 -18.20
CA ARG A 380 -0.19 -15.94 -18.51
C ARG A 380 -1.65 -16.10 -18.11
N LEU A 381 -2.02 -15.62 -16.92
CA LEU A 381 -3.39 -15.63 -16.45
C LEU A 381 -4.29 -14.85 -17.41
N ARG A 382 -3.98 -13.58 -17.71
CA ARG A 382 -4.80 -12.73 -18.60
C ARG A 382 -5.02 -13.37 -19.97
N ALA A 383 -4.00 -14.01 -20.55
CA ALA A 383 -4.10 -14.71 -21.83
C ALA A 383 -5.01 -15.96 -21.79
N SER A 384 -5.22 -16.56 -20.61
CA SER A 384 -6.05 -17.75 -20.40
C SER A 384 -7.48 -17.48 -19.91
N LEU A 385 -7.81 -16.24 -19.50
CA LEU A 385 -9.13 -15.91 -18.96
C LEU A 385 -10.20 -15.87 -20.07
N SER A 386 -11.24 -16.70 -19.92
CA SER A 386 -12.44 -16.59 -20.76
C SER A 386 -13.15 -15.23 -20.57
N PRO A 387 -13.91 -14.71 -21.56
CA PRO A 387 -14.61 -13.42 -21.43
C PRO A 387 -15.54 -13.35 -20.20
N THR A 388 -16.19 -14.47 -19.85
CA THR A 388 -17.04 -14.60 -18.66
C THR A 388 -16.24 -14.46 -17.37
N GLN A 389 -15.03 -15.06 -17.29
CA GLN A 389 -14.14 -14.88 -16.14
C GLN A 389 -13.60 -13.46 -16.07
N GLN A 390 -13.20 -12.85 -17.19
CA GLN A 390 -12.75 -11.44 -17.24
C GLN A 390 -13.83 -10.51 -16.67
N ALA A 391 -15.10 -10.69 -17.08
CA ALA A 391 -16.23 -9.92 -16.56
C ALA A 391 -16.51 -10.17 -15.06
N SER A 392 -16.33 -11.40 -14.57
CA SER A 392 -16.47 -11.71 -13.14
C SER A 392 -15.31 -11.15 -12.29
N ILE A 393 -14.08 -11.21 -12.78
CA ILE A 393 -12.90 -10.65 -12.11
C ILE A 393 -12.98 -9.12 -12.06
N ALA A 394 -13.44 -8.47 -13.13
CA ALA A 394 -13.69 -7.03 -13.15
C ALA A 394 -14.68 -6.58 -12.05
N ARG A 395 -15.71 -7.40 -11.76
CA ARG A 395 -16.69 -7.15 -10.68
C ARG A 395 -16.14 -7.34 -9.26
N LEU A 396 -14.96 -7.95 -9.09
CA LEU A 396 -14.30 -8.03 -7.77
C LEU A 396 -13.57 -6.73 -7.40
N ARG A 397 -13.32 -5.82 -8.35
CA ARG A 397 -12.74 -4.51 -8.04
C ARG A 397 -13.80 -3.61 -7.39
N PRO A 398 -13.56 -3.02 -6.21
CA PRO A 398 -14.44 -2.01 -5.65
C PRO A 398 -14.59 -0.82 -6.63
N PRO A 399 -15.80 -0.24 -6.78
CA PRO A 399 -15.99 0.95 -7.60
C PRO A 399 -15.29 2.15 -6.94
N ALA A 400 -14.42 2.83 -7.69
CA ALA A 400 -13.72 4.01 -7.21
C ALA A 400 -14.73 5.11 -6.84
N ALA A 401 -14.72 5.56 -5.58
CA ALA A 401 -15.63 6.59 -5.10
C ALA A 401 -15.32 7.96 -5.74
N PRO A 402 -16.31 8.86 -5.90
CA PRO A 402 -16.11 10.15 -6.60
C PRO A 402 -15.04 11.08 -6.00
N HIS A 403 -14.70 10.88 -4.72
CA HIS A 403 -13.66 11.64 -4.01
C HIS A 403 -12.26 11.00 -4.06
N GLU A 404 -12.11 9.81 -4.65
CA GLU A 404 -10.80 9.16 -4.73
C GLU A 404 -9.84 9.93 -5.64
N PRO A 405 -8.58 10.13 -5.22
CA PRO A 405 -7.62 10.86 -6.02
C PRO A 405 -7.32 10.07 -7.30
N LYS A 406 -7.46 10.71 -8.46
CA LYS A 406 -7.20 10.09 -9.76
C LYS A 406 -5.74 10.29 -10.14
N GLY A 407 -5.08 9.20 -10.53
CA GLY A 407 -3.68 9.23 -10.95
C GLY A 407 -3.48 9.74 -12.40
N PRO A 408 -2.26 9.60 -12.95
CA PRO A 408 -1.13 8.91 -12.34
C PRO A 408 -0.55 9.66 -11.14
N PHE A 409 0.26 8.97 -10.34
CA PHE A 409 0.80 9.48 -9.08
C PHE A 409 2.33 9.53 -9.10
N ILE A 410 2.88 10.51 -8.39
CA ILE A 410 4.21 10.39 -7.79
C ILE A 410 3.98 10.16 -6.29
N TYR A 411 4.46 9.02 -5.78
CA TYR A 411 4.12 8.55 -4.44
C TYR A 411 2.59 8.40 -4.31
N SER A 412 1.92 9.18 -3.46
CA SER A 412 0.45 9.24 -3.36
C SER A 412 -0.14 10.55 -3.91
N GLU A 413 0.66 11.43 -4.50
CA GLU A 413 0.21 12.73 -5.02
C GLU A 413 -0.15 12.62 -6.51
N PRO A 414 -1.39 12.97 -6.92
CA PRO A 414 -1.77 13.09 -8.33
C PRO A 414 -0.89 14.07 -9.10
N VAL A 415 -0.43 13.66 -10.28
CA VAL A 415 0.32 14.52 -11.21
C VAL A 415 -0.38 14.54 -12.56
N ARG A 416 -0.42 15.72 -13.20
CA ARG A 416 -1.02 15.90 -14.52
C ARG A 416 -0.06 15.42 -15.62
N ASP A 417 1.15 15.96 -15.60
CA ASP A 417 2.13 15.81 -16.68
C ASP A 417 3.23 14.81 -16.28
N LEU A 418 2.88 13.53 -16.18
CA LEU A 418 3.83 12.48 -15.83
C LEU A 418 4.69 12.07 -17.03
N THR A 419 5.95 12.50 -17.04
CA THR A 419 6.97 11.92 -17.92
C THR A 419 7.36 10.53 -17.42
N VAL A 420 7.08 9.49 -18.20
CA VAL A 420 7.54 8.12 -17.92
C VAL A 420 8.85 7.89 -18.68
N PRO A 421 9.98 7.57 -18.01
CA PRO A 421 11.22 7.24 -18.70
C PRO A 421 11.06 5.97 -19.55
N ASP A 422 11.83 5.87 -20.63
CA ASP A 422 11.80 4.70 -21.51
C ASP A 422 11.99 3.38 -20.74
N SER A 423 11.25 2.36 -21.15
CA SER A 423 11.29 1.00 -20.60
C SER A 423 11.95 -0.02 -21.54
N ALA A 424 12.42 0.36 -22.73
CA ALA A 424 12.95 -0.59 -23.73
C ALA A 424 14.09 -1.47 -23.18
N PHE A 425 14.90 -0.95 -22.26
CA PHE A 425 15.99 -1.70 -21.61
C PHE A 425 15.52 -2.85 -20.69
N LEU A 426 14.23 -2.95 -20.34
CA LEU A 426 13.67 -3.98 -19.47
C LEU A 426 13.21 -5.25 -20.19
N PHE A 427 13.27 -5.27 -21.52
CA PHE A 427 12.83 -6.40 -22.34
C PHE A 427 14.01 -7.24 -22.84
N VAL A 428 13.72 -8.42 -23.38
CA VAL A 428 14.68 -9.15 -24.22
C VAL A 428 14.94 -8.35 -25.52
N ARG A 429 16.13 -8.56 -26.11
CA ARG A 429 16.49 -8.02 -27.43
C ARG A 429 16.03 -8.96 -28.55
#